data_AF-A0A7Y5N200-F1
#
_entry.id   AF-A0A7Y5N200-F1
#
_cell.length_a   1.000
_cell.length_b   1.000
_cell.length_c   1.000
_cell.angle_alpha   90.00
_cell.angle_beta   90.00
_cell.angle_gamma   90.00
#
_symmetry.space_group_name_H-M   'P 1'
#
loop_
_entity.id
_entity.type
_entity.pdbx_description
1 polymer ?
#
loop_
_entity_poly.entity_id
_entity_poly.type
_entity_poly.pdbx_seq_one_letter_code
_entity_poly.pdbx_strand_id
1 'polypeptide(L)'
;MKYSDLIKSEIEATYAATEGLIKLVDTSNLNWRPTTGKNWMTVGQLLKHIPTACGFCIRGFVTGQWGMPDGADGSDMLPSAEKMPSVKSV
;
A
#
# COMPACT_ATOMS: atom_id res chain seq x y z
N MET A 1 -4.04 18.70 -23.12
CA MET A 1 -3.27 17.77 -22.27
C MET A 1 -3.93 16.41 -22.33
N LYS A 2 -3.22 15.33 -22.66
CA LYS A 2 -3.81 13.98 -22.59
C LYS A 2 -3.80 13.54 -21.13
N TYR A 3 -4.87 12.90 -20.66
CA TYR A 3 -4.93 12.38 -19.29
C TYR A 3 -3.77 11.42 -18.96
N SER A 4 -3.25 10.71 -19.96
CA SER A 4 -2.06 9.87 -19.84
C SER A 4 -0.82 10.64 -19.39
N ASP A 5 -0.63 11.85 -19.89
CA ASP A 5 0.57 12.65 -19.62
C ASP A 5 0.53 13.19 -18.19
N LEU A 6 -0.66 13.60 -17.74
CA LEU A 6 -0.91 13.99 -16.35
C LEU A 6 -0.64 12.82 -15.40
N ILE A 7 -1.27 11.67 -15.63
CA ILE A 7 -1.11 10.48 -14.77
C ILE A 7 0.36 10.07 -14.69
N LYS A 8 1.10 10.13 -15.81
CA LYS A 8 2.52 9.79 -15.84
C LYS A 8 3.35 10.75 -14.98
N SER A 9 3.12 12.06 -15.11
CA SER A 9 3.79 13.08 -14.30
C SER A 9 3.52 12.89 -12.80
N GLU A 10 2.26 12.62 -12.42
CA GLU A 10 1.89 12.40 -11.02
C GLU A 10 2.54 11.13 -10.43
N ILE A 11 2.61 10.05 -11.21
CA ILE A 11 3.25 8.79 -10.76
C ILE A 11 4.76 8.98 -10.57
N GLU A 12 5.44 9.65 -11.51
CA GLU A 12 6.89 9.89 -11.41
C GLU A 12 7.24 10.68 -10.14
N ALA A 13 6.51 11.76 -9.87
CA ALA A 13 6.69 12.55 -8.65
C ALA A 13 6.37 11.74 -7.38
N THR A 14 5.25 11.01 -7.38
CA THR A 14 4.80 10.22 -6.22
C THR A 14 5.78 9.09 -5.89
N TYR A 15 6.31 8.39 -6.89
CA TYR A 15 7.27 7.30 -6.67
C TYR A 15 8.60 7.82 -6.14
N ALA A 16 9.12 8.92 -6.68
CA ALA A 16 10.35 9.54 -6.17
C ALA A 16 10.21 9.98 -4.71
N ALA A 17 9.10 10.63 -4.36
CA ALA A 17 8.81 11.03 -2.98
C ALA A 17 8.67 9.82 -2.05
N THR A 18 7.95 8.78 -2.49
CA THR A 18 7.74 7.55 -1.72
C THR A 18 9.07 6.84 -1.46
N GLU A 19 9.92 6.69 -2.48
CA GLU A 19 11.25 6.10 -2.33
C GLU A 19 12.11 6.87 -1.32
N GLY A 20 12.09 8.21 -1.39
CA GLY A 20 12.78 9.07 -0.44
C GLY A 20 12.31 8.85 0.99
N LEU A 21 11.00 8.75 1.23
CA LEU A 21 10.43 8.50 2.55
C LEU A 21 10.80 7.11 3.08
N ILE A 22 10.77 6.08 2.23
CA ILE A 22 11.16 4.71 2.62
C ILE A 22 12.62 4.65 3.07
N LYS A 23 13.52 5.39 2.39
CA LYS A 23 14.95 5.47 2.76
C LYS A 23 15.22 6.10 4.13
N LEU A 24 14.25 6.83 4.69
CA LEU A 24 14.36 7.41 6.04
C LEU A 24 13.91 6.44 7.14
N VAL A 25 13.35 5.28 6.79
CA VAL A 25 12.88 4.29 7.76
C VAL A 25 14.04 3.43 8.23
N ASP A 26 14.28 3.42 9.54
CA ASP A 26 15.15 2.45 10.19
C ASP A 26 14.38 1.17 10.54
N THR A 27 15.04 0.00 10.49
CA THR A 27 14.43 -1.29 10.84
C THR A 27 13.88 -1.31 12.28
N SER A 28 14.49 -0.58 13.21
CA SER A 28 14.00 -0.44 14.59
C SER A 28 12.63 0.23 14.70
N ASN A 29 12.24 1.01 13.69
CA ASN A 29 10.96 1.74 13.65
C ASN A 29 9.81 0.94 13.03
N LEU A 30 10.03 -0.31 12.59
CA LEU A 30 9.00 -1.09 11.90
C LEU A 30 7.73 -1.32 12.75
N ASN A 31 7.85 -1.35 14.07
CA ASN A 31 6.73 -1.53 14.99
C ASN A 31 6.03 -0.22 15.38
N TRP A 32 6.59 0.93 14.99
CA TRP A 32 5.99 2.23 15.29
C TRP A 32 4.66 2.40 14.56
N ARG A 33 3.68 3.02 15.23
CA ARG A 33 2.43 3.53 14.67
C ARG A 33 1.97 4.76 15.46
N PRO A 34 1.10 5.62 14.91
CA PRO A 34 0.53 6.74 15.67
C PRO A 34 -0.12 6.28 16.99
N THR A 35 0.08 7.06 18.06
CA THR A 35 -0.42 6.74 19.41
C THR A 35 -1.90 7.05 19.61
N THR A 36 -2.48 7.89 18.75
CA THR A 36 -3.88 8.32 18.81
C THR A 36 -4.61 7.95 17.52
N GLY A 37 -5.89 7.61 17.64
CA GLY A 37 -6.71 7.11 16.52
C GLY A 37 -6.95 5.60 16.61
N LYS A 38 -7.56 5.03 15.58
CA LYS A 38 -7.91 3.60 15.50
C LYS A 38 -7.45 3.04 14.16
N ASN A 39 -7.19 1.74 14.13
CA ASN A 39 -6.89 1.00 12.90
C ASN A 39 -5.63 1.48 12.13
N TRP A 40 -4.63 2.00 12.84
CA TRP A 40 -3.35 2.37 12.23
C TRP A 40 -2.49 1.14 11.94
N MET A 41 -1.94 1.08 10.72
CA MET A 41 -0.83 0.17 10.41
C MET A 41 0.44 0.62 11.13
N THR A 42 1.24 -0.35 11.54
CA THR A 42 2.66 -0.11 11.84
C THR A 42 3.43 0.27 10.58
N VAL A 43 4.60 0.89 10.72
CA VAL A 43 5.47 1.20 9.57
C VAL A 43 5.73 -0.05 8.74
N GLY A 44 6.03 -1.18 9.37
CA GLY A 44 6.30 -2.42 8.63
C GLY A 44 5.10 -2.97 7.87
N GLN A 45 3.88 -2.79 8.41
CA GLN A 45 2.64 -3.13 7.71
C GLN A 45 2.38 -2.19 6.53
N LEU A 46 2.59 -0.88 6.73
CA LEU A 46 2.44 0.10 5.66
C LEU A 46 3.42 -0.15 4.52
N LEU A 47 4.70 -0.42 4.84
CA LEU A 47 5.72 -0.76 3.85
C LEU A 47 5.36 -2.03 3.06
N LYS A 48 4.77 -3.03 3.71
CA LYS A 48 4.27 -4.23 3.01
C LYS A 48 3.08 -3.91 2.10
N HIS A 49 2.24 -2.94 2.50
CA HIS A 49 1.01 -2.58 1.82
C HIS A 49 1.23 -1.72 0.57
N ILE A 50 2.15 -0.74 0.60
CA ILE A 50 2.45 0.16 -0.53
C ILE A 50 2.61 -0.59 -1.87
N PRO A 51 3.46 -1.63 -2.00
CA PRO A 51 3.67 -2.30 -3.29
C PRO A 51 2.49 -3.16 -3.74
N THR A 52 1.62 -3.60 -2.81
CA THR A 52 0.53 -4.54 -3.13
C THR A 52 -0.82 -3.86 -3.35
N ALA A 53 -1.08 -2.74 -2.66
CA ALA A 53 -2.36 -2.03 -2.69
C ALA A 53 -2.69 -1.49 -4.08
N CYS A 54 -1.78 -0.71 -4.68
CA CYS A 54 -1.99 -0.12 -6.00
C CYS A 54 -1.85 -1.17 -7.11
N GLY A 55 -0.93 -2.13 -6.95
CA GLY A 55 -0.68 -3.18 -7.93
C GLY A 55 -1.89 -4.07 -8.17
N PHE A 56 -2.69 -4.35 -7.13
CA PHE A 56 -3.91 -5.15 -7.24
C PHE A 56 -4.93 -4.51 -8.19
N CYS A 57 -5.29 -3.24 -7.98
CA CYS A 57 -6.29 -2.56 -8.81
C CYS A 57 -5.83 -2.35 -10.25
N ILE A 58 -4.55 -1.99 -10.45
CA ILE A 58 -3.99 -1.81 -11.80
C ILE A 58 -3.96 -3.15 -12.54
N ARG A 59 -3.56 -4.24 -11.87
CA ARG A 59 -3.62 -5.57 -12.47
C ARG A 59 -5.04 -5.92 -12.87
N GLY A 60 -6.02 -5.75 -11.98
CA GLY A 60 -7.43 -6.01 -12.28
C GLY A 60 -7.95 -5.22 -13.47
N PHE A 61 -7.59 -3.94 -13.57
CA PHE A 61 -7.94 -3.08 -14.70
C PHE A 61 -7.33 -3.56 -16.03
N VAL A 62 -6.04 -3.91 -16.04
CA VAL A 62 -5.32 -4.27 -17.28
C VAL A 62 -5.63 -5.69 -17.75
N THR A 63 -5.77 -6.65 -16.83
CA THR A 63 -5.88 -8.08 -17.16
C THR A 63 -7.30 -8.64 -17.00
N GLY A 64 -8.22 -7.88 -16.40
CA GLY A 64 -9.53 -8.38 -15.97
C GLY A 64 -9.47 -9.31 -14.75
N GLN A 65 -8.28 -9.63 -14.22
CA GLN A 65 -8.11 -10.53 -13.08
C GLN A 65 -8.09 -9.76 -11.77
N TRP A 66 -9.25 -9.60 -11.16
CA TRP A 66 -9.38 -8.92 -9.86
C TRP A 66 -9.00 -9.81 -8.68
N GLY A 67 -8.85 -11.12 -8.83
CA GLY A 67 -8.38 -12.00 -7.75
C GLY A 67 -9.26 -12.01 -6.50
N MET A 68 -10.53 -11.61 -6.62
CA MET A 68 -11.53 -11.68 -5.56
C MET A 68 -11.93 -13.15 -5.38
N PRO A 69 -11.83 -13.74 -4.18
CA PRO A 69 -12.40 -15.06 -3.93
C PRO A 69 -13.92 -15.03 -4.15
N ASP A 70 -14.48 -16.09 -4.77
CA ASP A 70 -15.92 -16.23 -4.91
C ASP A 70 -16.59 -16.22 -3.51
N GLY A 71 -17.54 -15.31 -3.31
CA GLY A 71 -18.23 -15.16 -2.04
C GLY A 71 -17.46 -14.41 -0.95
N ALA A 72 -16.35 -13.74 -1.27
CA ALA A 72 -15.66 -12.87 -0.32
C ALA A 72 -16.60 -11.74 0.14
N ASP A 73 -16.74 -11.56 1.45
CA ASP A 73 -17.42 -10.40 2.02
C ASP A 73 -16.56 -9.15 1.75
N GLY A 74 -17.18 -8.01 1.51
CA GLY A 74 -16.48 -6.73 1.40
C GLY A 74 -15.66 -6.41 2.66
N SER A 75 -16.02 -6.96 3.82
CA SER A 75 -15.20 -6.86 5.04
C SER A 75 -13.93 -7.69 4.99
N ASP A 76 -13.91 -8.82 4.28
CA ASP A 76 -12.72 -9.67 4.12
C ASP A 76 -11.67 -9.01 3.21
N MET A 77 -12.14 -8.09 2.35
CA MET A 77 -11.32 -7.29 1.45
C MET A 77 -10.65 -6.09 2.11
N LEU A 78 -11.15 -5.68 3.29
CA LEU A 78 -10.66 -4.53 4.05
C LEU A 78 -10.35 -4.95 5.50
N PRO A 79 -9.39 -5.85 5.73
CA PRO A 79 -9.06 -6.31 7.07
C PRO A 79 -8.54 -5.17 7.95
N SER A 80 -8.77 -5.30 9.26
CA SER A 80 -8.16 -4.40 10.25
C SER A 80 -6.64 -4.45 10.21
N ALA A 81 -5.98 -3.36 10.55
CA ALA A 81 -4.52 -3.24 10.55
C ALA A 81 -3.82 -4.36 11.34
N GLU A 82 -4.40 -4.84 12.44
CA GLU A 82 -3.83 -5.92 13.26
C GLU A 82 -3.70 -7.26 12.51
N LYS A 83 -4.50 -7.47 11.45
CA LYS A 83 -4.48 -8.68 10.63
C LYS A 83 -3.55 -8.55 9.42
N MET A 84 -2.97 -7.36 9.19
CA MET A 84 -2.15 -7.09 8.02
C MET A 84 -0.73 -7.62 8.19
N PRO A 85 -0.13 -8.20 7.13
CA PRO A 85 1.24 -8.65 7.16
C PRO A 85 2.21 -7.48 7.29
N SER A 86 3.36 -7.72 7.91
CA SER A 86 4.44 -6.74 8.09
C SER A 86 5.73 -7.21 7.41
N VAL A 87 6.54 -6.28 6.91
CA VAL A 87 7.92 -6.59 6.51
C VAL A 87 8.78 -6.88 7.75
N LYS A 88 9.87 -7.64 7.56
CA LYS A 88 10.82 -7.98 8.63
C LYS A 88 12.07 -7.10 8.64
N SER A 89 12.36 -6.44 7.53
CA SER A 89 13.51 -5.55 7.30
C SER A 89 13.17 -4.57 6.17
N VAL A 90 13.92 -3.47 6.13
CA VAL A 90 13.95 -2.51 5.00
C VAL A 90 15.17 -2.73 4.13
#